data_AF-A0A412X957-F1
#
_entry.id   AF-A0A412X957-F1
#
_cell.length_a   1.000
_cell.length_b   1.000
_cell.length_c   1.000
_cell.angle_alpha   90.00
_cell.angle_beta   90.00
_cell.angle_gamma   90.00
#
_symmetry.space_group_name_H-M   'P 1'
#
loop_
_entity.id
_entity.type
_entity.pdbx_description
1 polymer ?
#
loop_
_entity_poly.entity_id
_entity_poly.type
_entity_poly.pdbx_seq_one_letter_code
_entity_poly.pdbx_strand_id
1 'polypeptide(L)'
;MKTLTDTEYIHALIAEGEHQQQDFKFEISDARKIAKTLSAFANTDGGKLLIGVKDNGKIAGVRSDEEQYMIEAAAELYCSPEVNYIMQTYLVEGRSVLVVQIEESDRKPVYAKDETGKYLAYLRIKDENILATPVHLRVWQQSGSPKGELIEYTEREQLLLNLLEENDRLSLNRYCRLAHLSRRAAEHLLAKFVRYDIVEAVFEGHKFHFRLK
;
A
#
# COMPACT_ATOMS: atom_id res chain seq x y z
N MET A 1 33.55 -7.77 -0.69
CA MET A 1 32.29 -8.26 -1.29
C MET A 1 32.41 -8.08 -2.80
N LYS A 2 32.13 -9.12 -3.60
CA LYS A 2 32.03 -8.94 -5.05
C LYS A 2 30.76 -8.16 -5.35
N THR A 3 30.87 -7.09 -6.12
CA THR A 3 29.73 -6.34 -6.66
C THR A 3 29.01 -7.24 -7.67
N LEU A 4 27.70 -7.43 -7.50
CA LEU A 4 26.88 -8.15 -8.49
C LEU A 4 26.89 -7.39 -9.81
N THR A 5 26.96 -8.12 -10.92
CA THR A 5 26.68 -7.54 -12.24
C THR A 5 25.19 -7.21 -12.37
N ASP A 6 24.83 -6.28 -13.26
CA ASP A 6 23.43 -5.92 -13.55
C ASP A 6 22.55 -7.14 -13.85
N THR A 7 23.10 -8.11 -14.59
CA THR A 7 22.41 -9.36 -14.93
C THR A 7 22.17 -10.23 -13.70
N GLU A 8 23.19 -10.43 -12.84
CA GLU A 8 23.04 -11.22 -11.62
C GLU A 8 22.07 -10.55 -10.63
N TYR A 9 22.08 -9.22 -10.55
CA TYR A 9 21.16 -8.46 -9.71
C TYR A 9 19.70 -8.65 -10.13
N ILE A 10 19.37 -8.47 -11.41
CA ILE A 10 18.00 -8.65 -11.91
C ILE A 10 17.53 -10.10 -11.76
N HIS A 11 18.39 -11.09 -12.05
CA HIS A 11 18.05 -12.49 -11.84
C HIS A 11 17.80 -12.83 -10.37
N ALA A 12 18.53 -12.22 -9.44
CA ALA A 12 18.28 -12.38 -8.01
C ALA A 12 16.89 -11.84 -7.61
N LEU A 13 16.53 -10.63 -8.08
CA LEU A 13 15.18 -10.08 -7.85
C LEU A 13 14.09 -10.98 -8.45
N ILE A 14 14.27 -11.45 -9.69
CA ILE A 14 13.31 -12.36 -10.32
C ILE A 14 13.13 -13.66 -9.52
N ALA A 15 14.21 -14.19 -8.95
CA ALA A 15 14.17 -15.39 -8.12
C ALA A 15 13.44 -15.18 -6.78
N GLU A 16 13.38 -13.95 -6.25
CA GLU A 16 12.57 -13.59 -5.08
C GLU A 16 11.06 -13.65 -5.39
N GLY A 17 10.66 -13.46 -6.66
CA GLY A 17 9.27 -13.45 -7.10
C GLY A 17 8.50 -12.19 -6.67
N GLU A 18 7.20 -12.16 -6.91
CA GLU A 18 6.34 -11.06 -6.46
C GLU A 18 6.00 -11.21 -4.97
N HIS A 19 6.07 -10.11 -4.23
CA HIS A 19 5.77 -10.06 -2.80
C HIS A 19 5.42 -8.62 -2.38
N GLN A 20 5.31 -8.37 -1.07
CA GLN A 20 4.86 -7.08 -0.54
C GLN A 20 5.66 -5.87 -1.01
N GLN A 21 6.95 -6.04 -1.33
CA GLN A 21 7.83 -4.96 -1.75
C GLN A 21 8.34 -5.16 -3.17
N GLN A 22 7.74 -6.07 -3.95
CA GLN A 22 8.17 -6.34 -5.32
C GLN A 22 6.99 -6.75 -6.21
N ASP A 23 6.84 -6.05 -7.33
CA ASP A 23 5.77 -6.26 -8.31
C ASP A 23 6.39 -6.35 -9.71
N PHE A 24 5.93 -7.28 -10.54
CA PHE A 24 6.37 -7.46 -11.91
C PHE A 24 5.37 -6.86 -12.87
N LYS A 25 5.87 -6.20 -13.91
CA LYS A 25 5.04 -5.70 -15.01
C LYS A 25 5.72 -6.04 -16.32
N PHE A 26 4.97 -6.63 -17.23
CA PHE A 26 5.47 -6.87 -18.58
C PHE A 26 5.70 -5.53 -19.31
N GLU A 27 4.73 -4.61 -19.23
CA GLU A 27 4.73 -3.26 -19.82
C GLU A 27 3.72 -2.37 -19.07
N ILE A 28 3.78 -1.04 -19.26
CA ILE A 28 2.77 -0.11 -18.74
C ILE A 28 1.80 0.31 -19.84
N SER A 29 0.59 -0.27 -19.80
CA SER A 29 -0.50 0.11 -20.72
C SER A 29 -1.31 1.33 -20.27
N ASP A 30 -1.33 1.65 -18.97
CA ASP A 30 -2.08 2.79 -18.43
C ASP A 30 -1.39 3.30 -17.15
N ALA A 31 -1.02 4.58 -17.16
CA ALA A 31 -0.38 5.24 -16.02
C ALA A 31 -1.26 5.22 -14.76
N ARG A 32 -2.59 5.21 -14.91
CA ARG A 32 -3.53 5.10 -13.76
C ARG A 32 -3.45 3.76 -13.05
N LYS A 33 -3.19 2.67 -13.78
CA LYS A 33 -2.97 1.35 -13.15
C LYS A 33 -1.69 1.35 -12.33
N ILE A 34 -0.65 2.02 -12.82
CA ILE A 34 0.60 2.15 -12.08
C ILE A 34 0.45 3.10 -10.90
N ALA A 35 -0.30 4.19 -11.02
CA ALA A 35 -0.60 5.06 -9.90
C ALA A 35 -1.20 4.30 -8.70
N LYS A 36 -2.05 3.29 -8.94
CA LYS A 36 -2.57 2.41 -7.87
C LYS A 36 -1.45 1.63 -7.16
N THR A 37 -0.51 1.07 -7.93
CA THR A 37 0.69 0.41 -7.40
C THR A 37 1.60 1.38 -6.63
N LEU A 38 1.86 2.57 -7.17
CA LEU A 38 2.66 3.61 -6.50
C LEU A 38 2.02 4.03 -5.17
N SER A 39 0.71 4.29 -5.17
CA SER A 39 -0.05 4.61 -3.95
C SER A 39 0.04 3.49 -2.92
N ALA A 40 -0.08 2.22 -3.33
CA ALA A 40 -0.01 1.09 -2.42
C ALA A 40 1.38 0.93 -1.77
N PHE A 41 2.45 1.01 -2.55
CA PHE A 41 3.82 0.97 -2.02
C PHE A 41 4.09 2.14 -1.09
N ALA A 42 3.79 3.37 -1.53
CA ALA A 42 4.04 4.58 -0.76
C ALA A 42 3.25 4.62 0.56
N ASN A 43 2.05 4.03 0.61
CA ASN A 43 1.24 3.94 1.83
C ASN A 43 1.64 2.80 2.77
N THR A 44 2.45 1.85 2.32
CA THR A 44 2.86 0.66 3.08
C THR A 44 4.32 0.80 3.47
N ASP A 45 5.22 -0.01 2.91
CA ASP A 45 6.64 -0.16 3.28
C ASP A 45 7.58 0.11 2.08
N GLY A 46 7.10 0.86 1.08
CA GLY A 46 7.81 1.06 -0.18
C GLY A 46 7.90 -0.21 -1.01
N GLY A 47 8.69 -0.20 -2.08
CA GLY A 47 8.89 -1.40 -2.90
C GLY A 47 9.53 -1.14 -4.25
N LYS A 48 9.65 -2.19 -5.05
CA LYS A 48 10.24 -2.19 -6.37
C LYS A 48 9.23 -2.65 -7.41
N LEU A 49 9.18 -1.93 -8.52
CA LEU A 49 8.48 -2.34 -9.73
C LEU A 49 9.52 -2.75 -10.77
N LEU A 50 9.47 -4.01 -11.22
CA LEU A 50 10.31 -4.50 -12.32
C LEU A 50 9.48 -4.53 -13.60
N ILE A 51 9.80 -3.64 -14.52
CA ILE A 51 9.09 -3.47 -15.79
C ILE A 51 9.90 -4.12 -16.92
N GLY A 52 9.24 -4.89 -17.77
CA GLY A 52 9.86 -5.78 -18.76
C GLY A 52 10.05 -7.22 -18.27
N VAL A 53 9.41 -7.58 -17.16
CA VAL A 53 9.41 -8.93 -16.59
C VAL A 53 7.96 -9.45 -16.56
N LYS A 54 7.74 -10.65 -17.08
CA LYS A 54 6.42 -11.31 -17.02
C LYS A 54 6.19 -11.94 -15.65
N ASP A 55 4.94 -12.23 -15.33
CA ASP A 55 4.52 -12.88 -14.06
C ASP A 55 5.22 -14.24 -13.82
N ASN A 56 5.69 -14.90 -14.88
CA ASN A 56 6.46 -16.14 -14.78
C ASN A 56 7.99 -15.93 -14.64
N GLY A 57 8.43 -14.70 -14.37
CA GLY A 57 9.84 -14.30 -14.26
C GLY A 57 10.58 -14.15 -15.59
N LYS A 58 9.94 -14.39 -16.75
CA LYS A 58 10.63 -14.26 -18.04
C LYS A 58 10.90 -12.79 -18.37
N ILE A 59 12.17 -12.45 -18.59
CA ILE A 59 12.59 -11.15 -19.11
C ILE A 59 12.13 -11.00 -20.56
N ALA A 60 11.19 -10.10 -20.80
CA ALA A 60 10.67 -9.79 -22.13
C ALA A 60 11.27 -8.50 -22.70
N GLY A 61 11.67 -7.58 -21.81
CA GLY A 61 12.26 -6.29 -22.16
C GLY A 61 11.22 -5.23 -22.49
N VAL A 62 11.59 -3.96 -22.31
CA VAL A 62 10.74 -2.80 -22.63
C VAL A 62 11.50 -1.67 -23.32
N ARG A 63 10.74 -0.74 -23.90
CA ARG A 63 11.24 0.57 -24.32
C ARG A 63 11.31 1.48 -23.10
N SER A 64 12.49 1.59 -22.50
CA SER A 64 12.64 2.25 -21.19
C SER A 64 12.22 3.72 -21.18
N ASP A 65 12.35 4.43 -22.30
CA ASP A 65 11.92 5.82 -22.44
C ASP A 65 10.40 5.97 -22.30
N GLU A 66 9.63 5.16 -23.02
CA GLU A 66 8.16 5.16 -22.93
C GLU A 66 7.69 4.81 -21.51
N GLU A 67 8.27 3.78 -20.91
CA GLU A 67 7.91 3.33 -19.56
C GLU A 67 8.28 4.38 -18.50
N GLN A 68 9.42 5.07 -18.63
CA GLN A 68 9.80 6.16 -17.73
C GLN A 68 8.78 7.30 -17.75
N TYR A 69 8.33 7.74 -18.93
CA TYR A 69 7.27 8.75 -19.04
C TYR A 69 5.95 8.31 -18.40
N MET A 70 5.60 7.02 -18.50
CA MET A 70 4.39 6.49 -17.88
C MET A 70 4.49 6.47 -16.35
N ILE A 71 5.68 6.22 -15.80
CA ILE A 71 5.96 6.31 -14.35
C ILE A 71 5.88 7.76 -13.87
N GLU A 72 6.52 8.69 -14.59
CA GLU A 72 6.46 10.12 -14.31
C GLU A 72 5.01 10.60 -14.27
N ALA A 73 4.23 10.29 -15.31
CA ALA A 73 2.81 10.63 -15.35
C ALA A 73 2.01 9.99 -14.21
N ALA A 74 2.28 8.73 -13.86
CA ALA A 74 1.64 8.04 -12.74
C ALA A 74 1.90 8.75 -11.39
N ALA A 75 3.14 9.14 -11.14
CA ALA A 75 3.55 9.77 -9.89
C ALA A 75 3.09 11.23 -9.76
N GLU A 76 3.17 12.01 -10.84
CA GLU A 76 2.92 13.46 -10.80
C GLU A 76 1.46 13.83 -11.08
N LEU A 77 0.83 13.17 -12.06
CA LEU A 77 -0.50 13.56 -12.53
C LEU A 77 -1.64 12.75 -11.89
N TYR A 78 -1.33 11.52 -11.46
CA TYR A 78 -2.32 10.57 -10.96
C TYR A 78 -2.16 10.25 -9.47
N CYS A 79 -1.05 10.59 -8.83
CA CYS A 79 -0.91 10.47 -7.37
C CYS A 79 -1.04 11.82 -6.66
N SER A 80 -1.54 11.81 -5.43
CA SER A 80 -1.62 13.00 -4.57
C SER A 80 -1.49 12.63 -3.09
N PRO A 81 -0.50 13.13 -2.34
CA PRO A 81 0.67 13.89 -2.83
C PRO A 81 1.48 13.08 -3.86
N GLU A 82 2.38 13.78 -4.56
CA GLU A 82 3.33 13.14 -5.48
C GLU A 82 4.16 12.07 -4.76
N VAL A 83 4.45 10.99 -5.48
CA VAL A 83 5.23 9.86 -4.96
C VAL A 83 6.70 10.05 -5.33
N ASN A 84 7.59 9.90 -4.34
CA ASN A 84 9.04 9.87 -4.60
C ASN A 84 9.45 8.48 -5.09
N TYR A 85 10.29 8.46 -6.12
CA TYR A 85 10.82 7.23 -6.69
C TYR A 85 12.20 7.44 -7.32
N ILE A 86 12.92 6.33 -7.50
CA ILE A 86 14.21 6.27 -8.20
C ILE A 86 14.08 5.27 -9.34
N MET A 87 14.46 5.66 -10.55
CA MET A 87 14.43 4.80 -11.73
C MET A 87 15.84 4.41 -12.16
N GLN A 88 16.02 3.14 -12.52
CA GLN A 88 17.25 2.66 -13.14
C GLN A 88 16.94 1.60 -14.20
N THR A 89 17.53 1.77 -15.38
CA THR A 89 17.42 0.80 -16.48
C THR A 89 18.61 -0.15 -16.46
N TYR A 90 18.34 -1.45 -16.54
CA TYR A 90 19.34 -2.51 -16.58
C TYR A 90 19.26 -3.23 -17.93
N LEU A 91 20.41 -3.50 -18.55
CA LEU A 91 20.48 -4.30 -19.78
C LEU A 91 20.82 -5.75 -19.43
N VAL A 92 19.86 -6.64 -19.61
CA VAL A 92 19.98 -8.07 -19.25
C VAL A 92 19.66 -8.91 -20.47
N GLU A 93 20.60 -9.77 -20.89
CA GLU A 93 20.44 -10.64 -22.06
C GLU A 93 20.05 -9.88 -23.35
N GLY A 94 20.55 -8.64 -23.49
CA GLY A 94 20.23 -7.77 -24.63
C GLY A 94 18.82 -7.13 -24.57
N ARG A 95 18.12 -7.23 -23.44
CA ARG A 95 16.80 -6.64 -23.19
C ARG A 95 16.87 -5.64 -22.04
N SER A 96 16.18 -4.52 -22.17
CA SER A 96 16.11 -3.50 -21.11
C SER A 96 15.03 -3.85 -20.08
N VAL A 97 15.38 -3.83 -18.81
CA VAL A 97 14.47 -3.95 -17.66
C VAL A 97 14.53 -2.63 -16.89
N LEU A 98 13.38 -1.99 -16.68
CA LEU A 98 13.29 -0.77 -15.89
C LEU A 98 12.91 -1.14 -14.46
N VAL A 99 13.76 -0.77 -13.50
CA VAL A 99 13.48 -0.91 -12.07
C VAL A 99 13.10 0.44 -11.52
N VAL A 100 11.93 0.52 -10.91
CA VAL A 100 11.45 1.71 -10.20
C VAL A 100 11.42 1.36 -8.72
N GLN A 101 12.22 2.05 -7.92
CA GLN A 101 12.18 1.96 -6.46
C GLN A 101 11.24 3.06 -5.95
N ILE A 102 10.20 2.67 -5.23
CA ILE A 102 9.25 3.55 -4.56
C ILE A 102 9.59 3.57 -3.08
N GLU A 103 9.64 4.75 -2.49
CA GLU A 103 9.85 4.92 -1.05
C GLU A 103 8.52 4.91 -0.29
N GLU A 104 8.56 4.49 0.98
CA GLU A 104 7.44 4.76 1.89
C GLU A 104 7.28 6.28 2.04
N SER A 105 6.04 6.77 1.93
CA SER A 105 5.77 8.20 2.05
C SER A 105 5.64 8.62 3.51
N ASP A 106 6.31 9.70 3.89
CA ASP A 106 6.09 10.38 5.17
C ASP A 106 4.74 11.12 5.23
N ARG A 107 4.10 11.34 4.07
CA ARG A 107 2.84 12.08 3.93
C ARG A 107 1.72 11.17 3.44
N LYS A 108 1.28 10.28 4.33
CA LYS A 108 0.13 9.39 4.09
C LYS A 108 -1.20 10.08 4.44
N PRO A 109 -2.31 9.75 3.76
CA PRO A 109 -2.41 8.87 2.59
C PRO A 109 -1.89 9.51 1.30
N VAL A 110 -1.21 8.69 0.50
CA VAL A 110 -1.03 8.89 -0.94
C VAL A 110 -2.24 8.31 -1.66
N TYR A 111 -3.01 9.17 -2.34
CA TYR A 111 -4.11 8.77 -3.20
C TYR A 111 -3.65 8.56 -4.63
N ALA A 112 -4.31 7.65 -5.36
CA ALA A 112 -4.22 7.50 -6.79
C ALA A 112 -5.57 7.76 -7.46
N LYS A 113 -5.56 8.44 -8.61
CA LYS A 113 -6.73 8.73 -9.42
C LYS A 113 -7.13 7.50 -10.25
N ASP A 114 -8.33 7.00 -10.04
CA ASP A 114 -8.88 5.87 -10.79
C ASP A 114 -9.38 6.27 -12.19
N GLU A 115 -9.87 5.27 -12.93
CA GLU A 115 -10.39 5.44 -14.29
C GLU A 115 -11.64 6.33 -14.36
N THR A 116 -12.36 6.49 -13.24
CA THR A 116 -13.53 7.37 -13.09
C THR A 116 -13.15 8.79 -12.66
N GLY A 117 -11.87 9.04 -12.38
CA GLY A 117 -11.34 10.31 -11.92
C GLY A 117 -11.40 10.52 -10.41
N LYS A 118 -11.76 9.49 -9.62
CA LYS A 118 -11.80 9.56 -8.15
C LYS A 118 -10.43 9.25 -7.56
N TYR A 119 -10.06 10.00 -6.53
CA TYR A 119 -8.85 9.74 -5.75
C TYR A 119 -9.14 8.72 -4.65
N LEU A 120 -8.41 7.61 -4.67
CA LEU A 120 -8.52 6.49 -3.75
C LEU A 120 -7.13 6.10 -3.24
N ALA A 121 -7.01 5.73 -1.97
CA ALA A 121 -5.74 5.26 -1.40
C ALA A 121 -5.69 3.73 -1.39
N TYR A 122 -4.53 3.17 -1.68
CA TYR A 122 -4.31 1.73 -1.70
C TYR A 122 -3.26 1.32 -0.67
N LEU A 123 -3.28 0.06 -0.27
CA LEU A 123 -2.36 -0.61 0.66
C LEU A 123 -1.79 -1.82 -0.06
N ARG A 124 -0.54 -2.18 0.27
CA ARG A 124 0.08 -3.41 -0.22
C ARG A 124 -0.12 -4.51 0.83
N ILE A 125 -0.71 -5.63 0.41
CA ILE A 125 -0.87 -6.82 1.24
C ILE A 125 -0.44 -8.00 0.40
N LYS A 126 0.72 -8.59 0.74
CA LYS A 126 1.40 -9.54 -0.16
C LYS A 126 1.61 -8.86 -1.54
N ASP A 127 1.42 -9.58 -2.63
CA ASP A 127 1.53 -9.09 -3.99
C ASP A 127 0.35 -8.21 -4.47
N GLU A 128 -0.70 -8.02 -3.65
CA GLU A 128 -1.92 -7.31 -4.07
C GLU A 128 -2.00 -5.83 -3.64
N ASN A 129 -2.64 -5.03 -4.49
CA ASN A 129 -3.06 -3.65 -4.20
C ASN A 129 -4.49 -3.61 -3.66
N ILE A 130 -4.66 -3.40 -2.36
CA ILE A 130 -5.96 -3.41 -1.69
C ILE A 130 -6.44 -1.98 -1.39
N LEU A 131 -7.71 -1.69 -1.64
CA LEU A 131 -8.28 -0.38 -1.33
C LEU A 131 -8.27 -0.12 0.19
N ALA A 132 -7.72 1.03 0.58
CA ALA A 132 -7.72 1.47 1.97
C ALA A 132 -9.14 1.78 2.46
N THR A 133 -9.50 1.21 3.60
CA THR A 133 -10.79 1.50 4.26
C THR A 133 -10.78 2.86 4.97
N PRO A 134 -11.96 3.42 5.32
CA PRO A 134 -12.03 4.64 6.12
C PRO A 134 -11.24 4.61 7.44
N VAL A 135 -11.06 3.42 8.04
CA VAL A 135 -10.24 3.27 9.26
C VAL A 135 -8.77 3.57 8.95
N HIS A 136 -8.21 3.01 7.87
CA HIS A 136 -6.83 3.29 7.46
C HIS A 136 -6.62 4.78 7.15
N LEU A 137 -7.55 5.38 6.40
CA LEU A 137 -7.53 6.83 6.12
C LEU A 137 -7.52 7.65 7.41
N ARG A 138 -8.31 7.24 8.41
CA ARG A 138 -8.39 7.93 9.69
C ARG A 138 -7.12 7.76 10.53
N VAL A 139 -6.48 6.58 10.49
CA VAL A 139 -5.18 6.33 11.14
C VAL A 139 -4.14 7.31 10.60
N TRP A 140 -3.98 7.39 9.27
CA TRP A 140 -3.00 8.29 8.64
C TRP A 140 -3.26 9.76 8.95
N GLN A 141 -4.53 10.20 8.91
CA GLN A 141 -4.90 11.58 9.28
C GLN A 141 -4.54 11.93 10.73
N GLN A 142 -4.57 10.95 11.65
CA GLN A 142 -4.25 11.16 13.06
C GLN A 142 -2.75 11.15 13.34
N SER A 143 -1.92 10.54 12.49
CA SER A 143 -0.46 10.48 12.65
C SER A 143 0.22 11.85 12.46
N GLY A 144 -0.38 12.75 11.67
CA GLY A 144 0.12 14.11 11.46
C GLY A 144 -0.22 15.13 12.56
N SER A 145 -0.97 14.74 13.61
CA SER A 145 -1.35 15.65 14.70
C SER A 145 -0.32 15.61 15.84
N PRO A 146 0.46 16.68 16.09
CA PRO A 146 1.42 16.74 17.20
C PRO A 146 0.74 16.72 18.57
N LYS A 147 -0.56 17.04 18.63
CA LYS A 147 -1.40 16.74 19.79
C LYS A 147 -1.78 15.27 19.69
N GLY A 148 -0.92 14.40 20.17
CA GLY A 148 -1.25 13.00 20.40
C GLY A 148 -2.53 12.94 21.24
N GLU A 149 -3.65 12.59 20.62
CA GLU A 149 -4.92 12.40 21.31
C GLU A 149 -4.79 11.22 22.28
N LEU A 150 -4.55 11.50 23.56
CA LEU A 150 -4.42 10.50 24.62
C LEU A 150 -5.59 9.50 24.55
N ILE A 151 -5.29 8.21 24.72
CA ILE A 151 -6.34 7.23 25.03
C ILE A 151 -6.73 7.47 26.49
N GLU A 152 -7.89 8.10 26.67
CA GLU A 152 -8.62 8.00 27.92
C GLU A 152 -9.41 6.69 27.90
N TYR A 153 -9.36 5.94 29.00
CA TYR A 153 -10.19 4.76 29.19
C TYR A 153 -11.62 5.18 29.53
N THR A 154 -12.38 5.62 28.53
CA THR A 154 -13.82 5.87 28.69
C THR A 154 -14.61 4.57 28.49
N GLU A 155 -15.90 4.61 28.80
CA GLU A 155 -16.83 3.48 28.57
C GLU A 155 -16.82 3.00 27.11
N ARG A 156 -16.57 3.91 26.14
CA ARG A 156 -16.53 3.57 24.72
C ARG A 156 -15.27 2.79 24.34
N GLU A 157 -14.12 3.21 24.87
CA GLU A 157 -12.85 2.51 24.70
C GLU A 157 -12.89 1.13 25.35
N GLN A 158 -13.42 1.03 26.58
CA GLN A 158 -13.60 -0.25 27.25
C GLN A 158 -14.54 -1.19 26.48
N LEU A 159 -15.64 -0.66 25.94
CA LEU A 159 -16.58 -1.44 25.15
C LEU A 159 -15.93 -2.03 23.89
N LEU A 160 -15.09 -1.26 23.18
CA LEU A 160 -14.36 -1.77 22.01
C LEU A 160 -13.45 -2.95 22.41
N LEU A 161 -12.68 -2.80 23.49
CA LEU A 161 -11.80 -3.86 23.99
C LEU A 161 -12.58 -5.14 24.31
N ASN A 162 -13.63 -5.02 25.14
CA ASN A 162 -14.46 -6.17 25.52
C ASN A 162 -15.06 -6.87 24.29
N LEU A 163 -15.58 -6.11 23.32
CA LEU A 163 -16.16 -6.68 22.10
C LEU A 163 -15.13 -7.41 21.25
N LEU A 164 -13.87 -6.95 21.21
CA LEU A 164 -12.81 -7.63 20.49
C LEU A 164 -12.33 -8.89 21.21
N GLU A 165 -12.25 -8.87 22.55
CA GLU A 165 -11.95 -10.06 23.37
C GLU A 165 -13.00 -11.16 23.20
N GLU A 166 -14.29 -10.79 23.17
CA GLU A 166 -15.39 -11.77 23.07
C GLU A 166 -15.56 -12.40 21.68
N ASN A 167 -15.06 -11.75 20.62
CA ASN A 167 -15.41 -12.12 19.23
C ASN A 167 -14.22 -12.56 18.38
N ASP A 168 -13.01 -12.63 18.95
CA ASP A 168 -11.69 -12.78 18.32
C ASP A 168 -11.33 -11.70 17.29
N ARG A 169 -12.28 -11.34 16.42
CA ARG A 169 -12.17 -10.33 15.36
C ARG A 169 -13.52 -9.76 14.94
N LEU A 170 -13.53 -8.47 14.58
CA LEU A 170 -14.73 -7.75 14.17
C LEU A 170 -14.51 -6.99 12.86
N SER A 171 -15.48 -7.02 11.94
CA SER A 171 -15.53 -6.02 10.86
C SER A 171 -16.06 -4.69 11.41
N LEU A 172 -15.74 -3.57 10.74
CA LEU A 172 -16.27 -2.25 11.09
C LEU A 172 -17.81 -2.27 11.21
N ASN A 173 -18.50 -2.89 10.25
CA ASN A 173 -19.97 -2.97 10.26
C ASN A 173 -20.49 -3.76 11.47
N ARG A 174 -19.82 -4.85 11.85
CA ARG A 174 -20.20 -5.65 13.02
C ARG A 174 -19.97 -4.86 14.31
N TYR A 175 -18.83 -4.17 14.42
CA TYR A 175 -18.53 -3.30 15.55
C TYR A 175 -19.58 -2.18 15.71
N CYS A 176 -19.92 -1.46 14.63
CA CYS A 176 -20.99 -0.45 14.65
C CYS A 176 -22.30 -1.00 15.21
N ARG A 177 -22.67 -2.22 14.80
CA ARG A 177 -23.93 -2.87 15.21
C ARG A 177 -23.93 -3.28 16.68
N LEU A 178 -22.81 -3.81 17.19
CA LEU A 178 -22.67 -4.28 18.57
C LEU A 178 -22.52 -3.11 19.56
N ALA A 179 -21.76 -2.08 19.18
CA ALA A 179 -21.52 -0.93 20.05
C ALA A 179 -22.59 0.17 19.94
N HIS A 180 -23.59 -0.01 19.07
CA HIS A 180 -24.63 1.00 18.77
C HIS A 180 -24.03 2.36 18.39
N LEU A 181 -22.90 2.35 17.69
CA LEU A 181 -22.17 3.55 17.30
C LEU A 181 -22.47 3.95 15.85
N SER A 182 -22.41 5.26 15.61
CA SER A 182 -22.35 5.76 14.24
C SER A 182 -21.06 5.25 13.58
N ARG A 183 -21.12 5.05 12.25
CA ARG A 183 -19.96 4.59 11.49
C ARG A 183 -18.73 5.48 11.69
N ARG A 184 -18.92 6.80 11.73
CA ARG A 184 -17.85 7.77 11.99
C ARG A 184 -17.23 7.62 13.38
N ALA A 185 -18.04 7.38 14.41
CA ALA A 185 -17.53 7.16 15.78
C ALA A 185 -16.74 5.85 15.88
N ALA A 186 -17.26 4.79 15.24
CA ALA A 186 -16.59 3.50 15.18
C ALA A 186 -15.25 3.56 14.41
N GLU A 187 -15.23 4.23 13.26
CA GLU A 187 -14.00 4.46 12.46
C GLU A 187 -12.95 5.22 13.28
N HIS A 188 -13.36 6.24 14.02
CA HIS A 188 -12.47 7.03 14.84
C HIS A 188 -11.88 6.26 16.03
N LEU A 189 -12.69 5.46 16.73
CA LEU A 189 -12.20 4.62 17.84
C LEU A 189 -11.27 3.51 17.34
N LEU A 190 -11.64 2.78 16.28
CA LEU A 190 -10.76 1.76 15.71
C LEU A 190 -9.44 2.37 15.22
N ALA A 191 -9.48 3.52 14.54
CA ALA A 191 -8.27 4.19 14.09
C ALA A 191 -7.37 4.62 15.26
N LYS A 192 -7.96 5.10 16.35
CA LYS A 192 -7.23 5.43 17.59
C LYS A 192 -6.49 4.18 18.10
N PHE A 193 -7.18 3.05 18.23
CA PHE A 193 -6.59 1.82 18.77
C PHE A 193 -5.54 1.20 17.85
N VAL A 194 -5.74 1.28 16.54
CA VAL A 194 -4.74 0.86 15.54
C VAL A 194 -3.49 1.73 15.63
N ARG A 195 -3.66 3.06 15.74
CA ARG A 195 -2.53 4.00 15.89
C ARG A 195 -1.70 3.73 17.15
N TYR A 196 -2.35 3.29 18.23
CA TYR A 196 -1.68 2.98 19.50
C TYR A 196 -1.18 1.53 19.60
N ASP A 197 -1.23 0.78 18.49
CA ASP A 197 -0.76 -0.60 18.40
C ASP A 197 -1.48 -1.60 19.33
N ILE A 198 -2.71 -1.28 19.73
CA ILE A 198 -3.56 -2.17 20.57
C ILE A 198 -4.39 -3.10 19.69
N VAL A 199 -4.79 -2.63 18.51
CA VAL A 199 -5.63 -3.35 17.55
C VAL A 199 -4.91 -3.40 16.22
N GLU A 200 -4.96 -4.54 15.55
CA GLU A 200 -4.48 -4.66 14.17
C GLU A 200 -5.61 -4.86 13.18
N ALA A 201 -5.41 -4.38 11.95
CA ALA A 201 -6.29 -4.65 10.82
C ALA A 201 -5.78 -5.88 10.07
N VAL A 202 -6.63 -6.90 9.95
CA VAL A 202 -6.35 -8.17 9.27
C VAL A 202 -7.21 -8.26 8.02
N PHE A 203 -6.61 -8.58 6.89
CA PHE A 203 -7.31 -8.78 5.62
C PHE A 203 -7.54 -10.26 5.35
N GLU A 204 -8.81 -10.69 5.34
CA GLU A 204 -9.20 -12.08 5.09
C GLU A 204 -10.51 -12.13 4.31
N GLY A 205 -10.60 -13.04 3.33
CA GLY A 205 -11.81 -13.19 2.51
C GLY A 205 -12.25 -11.90 1.81
N HIS A 206 -11.29 -11.12 1.33
CA HIS A 206 -11.46 -9.79 0.72
C HIS A 206 -12.15 -8.75 1.63
N LYS A 207 -12.04 -8.90 2.96
CA LYS A 207 -12.60 -7.97 3.94
C LYS A 207 -11.58 -7.67 5.03
N PHE A 208 -11.63 -6.45 5.54
CA PHE A 208 -10.88 -6.07 6.73
C PHE A 208 -11.66 -6.43 7.99
N HIS A 209 -10.94 -7.06 8.91
CA HIS A 209 -11.34 -7.34 10.29
C HIS A 209 -10.33 -6.68 11.22
N PHE A 210 -10.76 -6.43 12.45
CA PHE A 210 -9.95 -5.83 13.50
C PHE A 210 -9.91 -6.80 14.66
N ARG A 211 -8.73 -7.02 15.23
CA ARG A 211 -8.52 -7.85 16.42
C ARG A 211 -7.49 -7.21 17.33
N LEU A 212 -7.48 -7.63 18.59
CA LEU A 212 -6.42 -7.26 19.53
C LEU A 212 -5.10 -7.88 19.09
N LYS A 213 -4.01 -7.14 19.29
CA LYS A 213 -2.66 -7.64 19.11
C LYS A 213 -2.22 -8.52 20.29
#